data_AF-A0AAV0T5U1-F1
#
_entry.id   AF-A0AAV0T5U1-F1
#
_cell.length_a   1.000
_cell.length_b   1.000
_cell.length_c   1.000
_cell.angle_alpha   90.00
_cell.angle_beta   90.00
_cell.angle_gamma   90.00
#
_symmetry.space_group_name_H-M   'P 1'
#
loop_
_entity.id
_entity.type
_entity.pdbx_description
1 polymer ?
#
loop_
_entity_poly.entity_id
_entity_poly.type
_entity_poly.pdbx_seq_one_letter_code
_entity_poly.pdbx_strand_id
1 'polypeptide(L)'
;MSTTAHPETDGQTERVNRVLEDVLCSYATSFTSWSTFLPLAEFALNNSEHASTGLTPFFVNNARHPRVPALLALGQASSSRGSTLGG
;
A
#
# COMPACT_ATOMS: atom_id res chain seq x y z
N MET A 1 30.38 -1.39 0.49
CA MET A 1 30.51 -2.30 1.65
C MET A 1 29.22 -2.14 2.47
N SER A 2 28.29 -3.09 2.37
CA SER A 2 27.09 -3.10 3.20
C SER A 2 27.48 -3.42 4.63
N THR A 3 27.26 -2.45 5.52
CA THR A 3 27.61 -2.53 6.93
C THR A 3 26.66 -3.46 7.67
N THR A 4 27.25 -4.51 8.25
CA THR A 4 26.90 -5.18 9.51
C THR A 4 25.42 -5.18 9.92
N ALA A 5 24.79 -6.34 9.71
CA ALA A 5 23.81 -6.98 10.58
C ALA A 5 22.98 -6.05 11.46
N HIS A 6 21.93 -5.46 10.87
CA HIS A 6 20.82 -4.90 11.63
C HIS A 6 19.65 -5.90 11.58
N PRO A 7 19.60 -6.90 12.47
CA PRO A 7 18.55 -7.93 12.46
C PRO A 7 17.14 -7.34 12.60
N GLU A 8 17.02 -6.13 13.15
CA GLU A 8 15.74 -5.41 13.27
C GLU A 8 15.25 -4.86 11.92
N THR A 9 16.16 -4.37 11.07
CA THR A 9 15.84 -3.82 9.73
C THR A 9 15.76 -4.93 8.68
N ASP A 10 16.68 -5.90 8.73
CA ASP A 10 16.63 -7.08 7.87
C ASP A 10 15.40 -7.93 8.19
N GLY A 11 15.03 -8.11 9.47
CA GLY A 11 13.87 -8.93 9.83
C GLY A 11 12.52 -8.39 9.35
N GLN A 12 12.37 -7.06 9.25
CA GLN A 12 11.16 -6.47 8.63
C GLN A 12 11.20 -6.61 7.11
N THR A 13 12.36 -6.38 6.49
CA THR A 13 12.55 -6.54 5.04
C THR A 13 12.35 -7.99 4.61
N GLU A 14 12.86 -8.96 5.36
CA GLU A 14 12.66 -10.40 5.14
C GLU A 14 11.20 -10.82 5.32
N ARG A 15 10.46 -10.20 6.24
CA ARG A 15 9.01 -10.45 6.40
C ARG A 15 8.25 -9.92 5.19
N VAL A 16 8.55 -8.71 4.74
CA VAL A 16 7.94 -8.12 3.54
C VAL A 16 8.28 -8.95 2.30
N ASN A 17 9.52 -9.39 2.15
CA ASN A 17 9.93 -10.26 1.04
C ASN A 17 9.19 -11.60 1.06
N ARG A 18 9.02 -12.23 2.22
CA ARG A 18 8.22 -13.46 2.34
C ARG A 18 6.75 -13.27 1.97
N VAL A 19 6.14 -12.18 2.42
CA VAL A 19 4.75 -11.85 2.06
C VAL A 19 4.64 -11.60 0.55
N LEU A 20 5.60 -10.89 -0.03
CA LEU A 20 5.66 -10.64 -1.47
C LEU A 20 5.80 -11.96 -2.25
N GLU A 21 6.69 -12.85 -1.83
CA GLU A 21 6.86 -14.18 -2.42
C GLU A 21 5.58 -15.02 -2.34
N ASP A 22 4.91 -15.07 -1.18
CA ASP A 22 3.67 -15.83 -0.98
C ASP A 22 2.53 -15.30 -1.86
N VAL A 23 2.40 -13.97 -1.96
CA VAL A 23 1.46 -13.30 -2.86
C VAL A 23 1.79 -13.65 -4.31
N LEU A 24 3.04 -13.52 -4.75
CA LEU A 24 3.45 -13.87 -6.12
C LEU A 24 3.22 -15.36 -6.42
N CYS A 25 3.45 -16.24 -5.45
CA CYS A 25 3.21 -17.68 -5.56
C CYS A 25 1.71 -18.00 -5.68
N SER A 26 0.83 -17.22 -5.02
CA SER A 26 -0.62 -17.35 -5.19
C SER A 26 -1.10 -16.95 -6.60
N TYR A 27 -0.35 -16.08 -7.30
CA TYR A 27 -0.60 -15.68 -8.70
C TYR A 27 0.15 -16.56 -9.72
N ALA A 28 0.99 -17.49 -9.26
CA ALA A 28 1.87 -18.31 -10.09
C ALA A 28 1.15 -19.31 -11.00
N THR A 29 -0.16 -19.52 -10.85
CA THR A 29 -0.99 -20.21 -11.87
C THR A 29 -0.90 -19.50 -13.24
N SER A 30 -0.48 -18.23 -13.26
CA SER A 30 -0.09 -17.49 -14.47
C SER A 30 1.31 -16.85 -14.31
N PHE A 31 2.34 -17.70 -14.21
CA PHE A 31 3.77 -17.31 -14.15
C PHE A 31 4.22 -16.38 -15.30
N THR A 32 3.46 -16.28 -16.38
CA THR A 32 3.75 -15.39 -17.52
C THR A 32 3.51 -13.91 -17.22
N SER A 33 2.71 -13.59 -16.18
CA SER A 33 2.19 -12.23 -15.93
C SER A 33 2.53 -11.66 -14.56
N TRP A 34 3.36 -12.34 -13.75
CA TRP A 34 3.72 -11.89 -12.39
C TRP A 34 4.28 -10.45 -12.36
N SER A 35 5.08 -10.08 -13.35
CA SER A 35 5.64 -8.73 -13.51
C SER A 35 4.57 -7.67 -13.75
N THR A 36 3.46 -8.02 -14.40
CA THR A 36 2.30 -7.15 -14.59
C THR A 36 1.60 -6.84 -13.27
N PHE A 37 1.71 -7.71 -12.27
CA PHE A 37 1.13 -7.52 -10.95
C PHE A 37 2.06 -6.81 -9.96
N LEU A 38 3.37 -6.73 -10.24
CA LEU A 38 4.33 -6.07 -9.35
C LEU A 38 3.94 -4.62 -8.97
N PRO A 39 3.57 -3.73 -9.91
CA PRO A 39 3.19 -2.37 -9.55
C PRO A 39 1.95 -2.32 -8.64
N LEU A 40 1.02 -3.28 -8.81
CA LEU A 40 -0.19 -3.37 -8.00
C LEU A 40 0.13 -3.89 -6.59
N ALA A 41 0.98 -4.91 -6.49
CA ALA A 41 1.43 -5.46 -5.21
C ALA A 41 2.24 -4.43 -4.41
N GLU A 42 3.16 -3.73 -5.06
CA GLU A 42 3.92 -2.62 -4.46
C GLU A 42 2.97 -1.52 -3.98
N PHE A 43 2.01 -1.12 -4.80
CA PHE A 43 1.02 -0.11 -4.41
C PHE A 43 0.21 -0.55 -3.19
N ALA A 44 -0.24 -1.81 -3.15
CA ALA A 44 -1.00 -2.35 -2.02
C ALA A 44 -0.17 -2.39 -0.73
N LEU A 45 1.07 -2.87 -0.81
CA LEU A 45 1.98 -2.93 0.35
C LEU A 45 2.32 -1.55 0.89
N ASN A 46 2.62 -0.58 0.01
CA ASN A 46 2.90 0.80 0.40
C ASN A 46 1.70 1.53 1.02
N ASN A 47 0.49 1.03 0.79
CA ASN A 47 -0.77 1.60 1.31
C ASN A 47 -1.43 0.80 2.42
N SER A 48 -0.86 -0.34 2.79
CA SER A 48 -1.33 -1.10 3.93
C SER A 48 -0.86 -0.45 5.23
N GLU A 49 -1.73 -0.38 6.24
CA GLU A 49 -1.36 0.11 7.55
C GLU A 49 -0.41 -0.87 8.23
N HIS A 50 0.70 -0.34 8.74
CA HIS A 50 1.65 -1.17 9.48
C HIS A 50 1.18 -1.34 10.93
N ALA A 51 1.01 -2.58 11.38
CA ALA A 51 0.38 -2.92 12.66
C ALA A 51 1.01 -2.24 13.89
N SER A 52 2.32 -2.00 13.87
CA SER A 52 3.03 -1.38 15.01
C SER A 52 2.91 0.15 15.04
N THR A 53 2.72 0.80 13.90
CA THR A 53 2.70 2.28 13.80
C THR A 53 1.32 2.84 13.50
N GLY A 54 0.39 2.01 13.01
CA GLY A 54 -0.93 2.44 12.54
C GLY A 54 -0.87 3.35 11.31
N LEU A 55 0.29 3.47 10.67
CA LEU A 55 0.51 4.36 9.52
C LEU A 55 0.91 3.54 8.29
N THR A 56 0.57 4.05 7.12
CA THR A 56 1.03 3.46 5.86
C THR A 56 2.44 3.93 5.53
N PRO A 57 3.31 3.07 4.95
CA PRO A 57 4.62 3.48 4.48
C PRO A 57 4.59 4.70 3.54
N PHE A 58 3.60 4.76 2.65
CA PHE A 58 3.40 5.89 1.74
C PHE A 58 3.19 7.21 2.50
N PHE A 59 2.36 7.18 3.56
CA PHE A 59 2.10 8.34 4.39
C PHE A 59 3.32 8.77 5.18
N VAL A 60 4.07 7.82 5.75
CA VAL A 60 5.31 8.12 6.49
C VAL A 60 6.35 8.78 5.57
N ASN A 61 6.47 8.33 4.32
CA ASN A 61 7.47 8.85 3.39
C ASN A 61 7.07 10.20 2.74
N ASN A 62 5.78 10.39 2.44
CA ASN A 62 5.31 11.54 1.64
C ASN A 62 4.46 12.54 2.43
N ALA A 63 4.15 12.26 3.70
CA ALA A 63 3.22 13.01 4.55
C ALA A 63 1.84 13.27 3.90
N ARG A 64 1.45 12.42 2.95
CA ARG A 64 0.20 12.52 2.16
C ARG A 64 -0.31 11.12 1.86
N HIS A 65 -1.62 10.96 1.71
CA HIS A 65 -2.22 9.74 1.18
C HIS A 65 -2.22 9.76 -0.35
N PRO A 66 -2.12 8.60 -1.04
CA PRO A 66 -2.14 8.58 -2.49
C PRO A 66 -3.52 8.91 -3.01
N ARG A 67 -3.54 9.60 -4.15
CA ARG A 67 -4.78 9.95 -4.85
C ARG A 67 -5.23 8.78 -5.69
N VAL A 68 -5.94 7.85 -5.07
CA VAL A 68 -6.62 6.77 -5.79
C VAL A 68 -8.06 7.18 -6.15
N PRO A 69 -8.60 6.75 -7.30
CA PRO A 69 -9.97 7.06 -7.69
C PRO A 69 -11.00 6.74 -6.60
N ALA A 70 -10.81 5.64 -5.86
CA ALA A 70 -11.66 5.26 -4.74
C ALA A 70 -11.67 6.30 -3.60
N LEU A 71 -10.51 6.86 -3.25
CA LEU A 71 -10.38 7.88 -2.20
C LEU A 71 -10.93 9.23 -2.66
N LEU A 72 -10.74 9.57 -3.94
CA LEU A 72 -11.30 10.78 -4.54
C LEU A 72 -12.83 10.72 -4.60
N ALA A 73 -13.41 9.58 -4.99
CA ALA A 73 -14.86 9.38 -5.02
C ALA A 73 -15.50 9.50 -3.61
N LEU A 74 -14.84 8.99 -2.57
CA LEU A 74 -15.26 9.16 -1.18
C LEU A 74 -15.20 10.63 -0.73
N GLY A 75 -14.21 11.40 -1.20
CA GLY A 75 -14.13 12.84 -0.95
C GLY A 75 -15.21 13.66 -1.67
N GLN A 76 -15.61 13.25 -2.87
CA GLN A 76 -16.69 13.90 -3.65
C GLN A 76 -18.09 13.59 -3.08
N ALA A 77 -18.29 12.40 -2.51
CA ALA A 77 -19.57 12.00 -1.91
C ALA A 77 -19.96 12.87 -0.69
N SER A 78 -18.97 13.38 0.05
CA SER A 78 -19.19 14.29 1.18
C SER A 78 -19.65 15.69 0.74
N SER A 79 -19.28 16.14 -0.46
CA SER A 79 -19.59 17.48 -0.95
C SER A 79 -21.03 17.66 -1.47
N SER A 80 -21.83 16.60 -1.63
CA SER A 80 -23.16 16.69 -2.24
C SER A 80 -24.34 16.83 -1.27
N ARG A 81 -24.12 16.82 0.06
CA ARG A 81 -25.22 16.84 1.06
C ARG A 81 -25.48 18.19 1.73
N GLY A 82 -25.05 19.30 1.12
CA GLY A 82 -25.15 20.63 1.71
C GLY A 82 -25.73 21.69 0.78
N SER A 83 -26.81 21.42 0.04
CA SER A 83 -27.51 22.50 -0.68
C SER A 83 -28.96 22.14 -1.09
N THR A 84 -29.84 21.85 -0.14
CA THR A 84 -31.30 22.00 -0.34
C THR A 84 -31.99 22.28 0.99
N LEU A 85 -32.17 23.56 1.33
CA LEU A 85 -33.30 24.10 2.12
C LEU A 85 -33.06 25.60 2.38
N GLY A 86 -33.82 26.46 1.72
CA GLY A 86 -33.87 27.90 2.01
C GLY A 86 -34.29 28.74 0.80
N GLY A 87 -35.59 28.92 0.62
CA GLY A 87 -36.21 29.78 -0.40
C GLY A 87 -37.70 29.56 -0.47
#